data_AF-A0A2E4DB22-F1
#
_entry.id   AF-A0A2E4DB22-F1
#
_cell.length_a   1.000
_cell.length_b   1.000
_cell.length_c   1.000
_cell.angle_alpha   90.00
_cell.angle_beta   90.00
_cell.angle_gamma   90.00
#
_symmetry.space_group_name_H-M   'P 1'
#
loop_
_entity.id
_entity.type
_entity.pdbx_description
1 polymer ?
#
loop_
_entity_poly.entity_id
_entity_poly.type
_entity_poly.pdbx_seq_one_letter_code
_entity_poly.pdbx_strand_id
1 'polypeptide(L)'
;MNKSFTHEKLNSFTPAKQIKILYDLARFIETNQYNFESPCFKKLESYHQYLTQSPNEFIQKLHKEFKKIKALPSAQFQMYLMHLERFLGHSTKEYHAWVETKDGEAQKVKPLADIVCILDSIRSAHNVGAMIRNAECFGVEKMYLCGLTPKATHPSVIKTAMGCEKEIQQEYCEDVIPLLVSLKNEGYTVYGVETAKKARLLHEVDQKPQKIALILGNEQFGLSLDILKHCDELIKIQTFGSKNSLNVAITQGIVLQHFTSHS
;
A
#
# COMPACT_ATOMS: atom_id res chain seq x y z
N MET A 1 -17.99 26.31 -26.15
CA MET A 1 -17.05 25.52 -26.96
C MET A 1 -17.58 25.37 -28.39
N ASN A 2 -17.29 26.34 -29.29
CA ASN A 2 -17.91 26.38 -30.63
C ASN A 2 -17.11 25.72 -31.76
N LYS A 3 -15.88 25.26 -31.52
CA LYS A 3 -15.08 24.57 -32.56
C LYS A 3 -15.40 23.08 -32.57
N SER A 4 -16.06 22.60 -33.62
CA SER A 4 -16.19 21.17 -33.94
C SER A 4 -15.11 20.77 -34.94
N PHE A 5 -14.54 19.58 -34.76
CA PHE A 5 -13.53 19.02 -35.65
C PHE A 5 -14.17 17.89 -36.46
N THR A 6 -13.91 17.87 -37.76
CA THR A 6 -14.25 16.74 -38.62
C THR A 6 -13.39 15.52 -38.24
N HIS A 7 -13.82 14.33 -38.67
CA HIS A 7 -13.07 13.08 -38.50
C HIS A 7 -11.60 13.22 -38.93
N GLU A 8 -11.36 13.72 -40.14
CA GLU A 8 -10.02 13.94 -40.71
C GLU A 8 -9.21 14.95 -39.88
N LYS A 9 -9.84 16.06 -39.49
CA LYS A 9 -9.14 17.10 -38.73
C LYS A 9 -8.73 16.62 -37.35
N LEU A 10 -9.60 15.88 -36.66
CA LEU A 10 -9.28 15.33 -35.34
C LEU A 10 -8.16 14.28 -35.41
N ASN A 11 -8.20 13.39 -36.41
CA ASN A 11 -7.17 12.36 -36.62
C ASN A 11 -5.81 12.96 -37.04
N SER A 12 -5.80 14.13 -37.68
CA SER A 12 -4.55 14.85 -38.02
C SER A 12 -3.79 15.42 -36.82
N PHE A 13 -4.41 15.49 -35.64
CA PHE A 13 -3.78 16.04 -34.45
C PHE A 13 -2.89 15.03 -33.73
N THR A 14 -1.90 15.54 -32.98
CA THR A 14 -1.10 14.70 -32.08
C THR A 14 -1.98 14.08 -31.00
N PRO A 15 -1.61 12.89 -30.46
CA PRO A 15 -2.35 12.25 -29.37
C PRO A 15 -2.62 13.17 -28.18
N ALA A 16 -1.61 13.95 -27.76
CA ALA A 16 -1.75 14.91 -26.67
C ALA A 16 -2.85 15.97 -26.95
N LYS A 17 -2.91 16.47 -28.19
CA LYS A 17 -3.93 17.45 -28.58
C LYS A 17 -5.32 16.82 -28.70
N GLN A 18 -5.42 15.59 -29.21
CA GLN A 18 -6.67 14.82 -29.23
C GLN A 18 -7.23 14.64 -27.81
N ILE A 19 -6.37 14.24 -26.88
CA ILE A 19 -6.73 14.00 -25.48
C ILE A 19 -7.11 15.32 -24.78
N LYS A 20 -6.40 16.42 -25.05
CA LYS A 20 -6.76 17.75 -24.52
C LYS A 20 -8.16 18.20 -24.99
N ILE A 21 -8.50 17.94 -26.26
CA ILE A 21 -9.84 18.23 -26.79
C ILE A 21 -10.93 17.41 -26.09
N LEU A 22 -10.69 16.11 -25.86
CA LEU A 22 -11.60 15.25 -25.11
C LEU A 22 -11.76 15.74 -23.66
N TYR A 23 -10.66 16.12 -23.02
CA TYR A 23 -10.65 16.66 -21.66
C TYR A 23 -11.45 17.96 -21.52
N ASP A 24 -11.24 18.92 -22.42
CA ASP A 24 -11.94 20.20 -22.35
C ASP A 24 -13.46 20.01 -22.52
N LEU A 25 -13.88 19.06 -23.38
CA LEU A 25 -15.28 18.68 -23.53
C LEU A 25 -15.82 18.00 -22.27
N ALA A 26 -15.06 17.06 -21.71
CA ALA A 26 -15.46 16.31 -20.53
C ALA A 26 -15.61 17.23 -19.30
N ARG A 27 -14.68 18.17 -19.10
CA ARG A 27 -14.77 19.20 -18.06
C ARG A 27 -15.97 20.11 -18.23
N PHE A 28 -16.28 20.50 -19.46
CA PHE A 28 -17.48 21.30 -19.73
C PHE A 28 -18.76 20.53 -19.35
N ILE A 29 -18.84 19.23 -19.63
CA ILE A 29 -19.99 18.41 -19.25
C ILE A 29 -20.10 18.27 -17.73
N GLU A 30 -18.96 18.10 -17.02
CA GLU A 30 -18.92 18.05 -15.56
C GLU A 30 -19.40 19.35 -14.91
N THR A 31 -18.91 20.51 -15.37
CA THR A 31 -19.33 21.82 -14.83
C THR A 31 -20.79 22.17 -15.11
N ASN A 32 -21.40 21.52 -16.10
CA ASN A 32 -22.81 21.66 -16.46
C ASN A 32 -23.66 20.48 -15.94
N GLN A 33 -23.37 20.01 -14.71
CA GLN A 33 -24.17 19.03 -13.98
C GLN A 33 -24.37 17.68 -14.68
N TYR A 34 -23.38 17.20 -15.44
CA TYR A 34 -23.42 15.87 -16.08
C TYR A 34 -24.61 15.66 -17.04
N ASN A 35 -24.99 16.69 -17.80
CA ASN A 35 -26.04 16.52 -18.80
C ASN A 35 -25.55 15.64 -19.97
N PHE A 36 -25.80 14.33 -19.88
CA PHE A 36 -25.43 13.31 -20.86
C PHE A 36 -26.30 13.31 -22.13
N GLU A 37 -27.37 14.10 -22.18
CA GLU A 37 -28.19 14.29 -23.40
C GLU A 37 -27.77 15.53 -24.19
N SER A 38 -26.83 16.32 -23.65
CA SER A 38 -26.39 17.58 -24.24
C SER A 38 -25.71 17.39 -25.60
N PRO A 39 -25.77 18.41 -26.48
CA PRO A 39 -24.98 18.42 -27.72
C PRO A 39 -23.47 18.22 -27.48
N CYS A 40 -22.96 18.65 -26.32
CA CYS A 40 -21.58 18.45 -25.91
C CYS A 40 -21.24 16.98 -25.65
N PHE A 41 -22.15 16.23 -25.00
CA PHE A 41 -21.95 14.80 -24.79
C PHE A 41 -22.04 14.03 -26.12
N LYS A 42 -23.02 14.34 -26.98
CA LYS A 42 -23.11 13.75 -28.34
C LYS A 42 -21.86 13.99 -29.17
N LYS A 43 -21.28 15.19 -29.04
CA LYS A 43 -20.01 15.55 -29.68
C LYS A 43 -18.83 14.76 -29.12
N LEU A 44 -18.78 14.56 -27.80
CA LEU A 44 -17.77 13.70 -27.16
C LEU A 44 -17.90 12.25 -27.65
N GLU A 45 -19.12 11.73 -27.80
CA GLU A 45 -19.37 10.41 -28.41
C GLU A 45 -18.83 10.32 -29.84
N SER A 46 -19.11 11.34 -30.68
CA SER A 46 -18.59 11.37 -32.06
C SER A 46 -17.06 11.36 -32.10
N TYR A 47 -16.39 12.08 -31.21
CA TYR A 47 -14.92 12.09 -31.16
C TYR A 47 -14.33 10.74 -30.73
N HIS A 48 -14.97 10.01 -29.80
CA HIS A 48 -14.57 8.64 -29.48
C HIS A 48 -14.77 7.67 -30.64
N GLN A 49 -15.85 7.83 -31.41
CA GLN A 49 -16.05 7.06 -32.64
C GLN A 49 -14.92 7.33 -33.64
N TYR A 50 -14.55 8.61 -33.83
CA TYR A 50 -13.48 9.02 -34.75
C TYR A 50 -12.10 8.49 -34.36
N LEU A 51 -11.85 8.29 -33.06
CA LEU A 51 -10.57 7.86 -32.52
C LEU A 51 -10.50 6.35 -32.23
N THR A 52 -11.52 5.57 -32.63
CA THR A 52 -11.59 4.13 -32.33
C THR A 52 -10.40 3.35 -32.92
N GLN A 53 -9.84 3.80 -34.03
CA GLN A 53 -8.70 3.18 -34.72
C GLN A 53 -7.36 3.89 -34.41
N SER A 54 -7.30 4.73 -33.39
CA SER A 54 -6.06 5.43 -33.03
C SER A 54 -4.94 4.42 -32.74
N PRO A 55 -3.71 4.61 -33.27
CA PRO A 55 -2.57 3.76 -32.96
C PRO A 55 -2.05 3.97 -31.53
N ASN A 56 -2.55 4.98 -30.81
CA ASN A 56 -2.15 5.26 -29.44
C ASN A 56 -2.92 4.38 -28.44
N GLU A 57 -2.21 3.52 -27.71
CA GLU A 57 -2.79 2.56 -26.75
C GLU A 57 -3.64 3.24 -25.66
N PHE A 58 -3.23 4.43 -25.22
CA PHE A 58 -3.97 5.17 -24.20
C PHE A 58 -5.33 5.67 -24.71
N ILE A 59 -5.39 6.18 -25.95
CA ILE A 59 -6.66 6.57 -26.59
C ILE A 59 -7.58 5.36 -26.76
N GLN A 60 -7.04 4.19 -27.13
CA GLN A 60 -7.82 2.95 -27.19
C GLN A 60 -8.39 2.55 -25.82
N LYS A 61 -7.59 2.68 -24.75
CA LYS A 61 -8.04 2.43 -23.37
C LYS A 61 -9.12 3.43 -22.95
N LEU A 62 -8.93 4.72 -23.22
CA LEU A 62 -9.93 5.76 -22.95
C LEU A 62 -11.27 5.47 -23.63
N HIS A 63 -11.26 4.99 -24.88
CA HIS A 63 -12.49 4.59 -25.57
C HIS A 63 -13.22 3.45 -24.87
N LYS A 64 -12.47 2.44 -24.40
CA LYS A 64 -13.06 1.33 -23.62
C LYS A 64 -13.70 1.82 -22.32
N GLU A 65 -13.06 2.75 -21.61
CA GLU A 65 -13.61 3.36 -20.40
C GLU A 65 -14.84 4.24 -20.72
N PHE A 66 -14.79 5.03 -21.80
CA PHE A 66 -15.89 5.88 -22.23
C PHE A 66 -17.17 5.08 -22.52
N LYS A 67 -17.05 3.90 -23.15
CA LYS A 67 -18.21 3.02 -23.41
C LYS A 67 -18.95 2.58 -22.15
N LYS A 68 -18.29 2.53 -21.00
CA LYS A 68 -18.90 2.15 -19.71
C LYS A 68 -19.82 3.23 -19.14
N ILE A 69 -19.70 4.48 -19.60
CA ILE A 69 -20.49 5.61 -19.09
C ILE A 69 -21.99 5.36 -19.23
N LYS A 70 -22.45 4.73 -20.33
CA LYS A 70 -23.90 4.46 -20.51
C LYS A 70 -24.50 3.53 -19.44
N ALA A 71 -23.69 2.68 -18.81
CA ALA A 71 -24.16 1.74 -17.78
C ALA A 71 -24.27 2.37 -16.38
N LEU A 72 -23.37 3.31 -16.05
CA LEU A 72 -23.28 3.98 -14.74
C LEU A 72 -22.78 5.43 -14.94
N PRO A 73 -23.65 6.35 -15.37
CA PRO A 73 -23.24 7.61 -15.99
C PRO A 73 -22.33 8.48 -15.15
N SER A 74 -22.71 8.85 -13.93
CA SER A 74 -21.92 9.81 -13.13
C SER A 74 -20.60 9.22 -12.63
N ALA A 75 -20.60 7.99 -12.11
CA ALA A 75 -19.40 7.36 -11.55
C ALA A 75 -18.37 7.01 -12.64
N GLN A 76 -18.82 6.45 -13.76
CA GLN A 76 -17.93 6.11 -14.87
C GLN A 76 -17.44 7.35 -15.60
N PHE A 77 -18.24 8.42 -15.68
CA PHE A 77 -17.79 9.69 -16.25
C PHE A 77 -16.69 10.33 -15.38
N GLN A 78 -16.79 10.23 -14.06
CA GLN A 78 -15.73 10.66 -13.14
C GLN A 78 -14.44 9.85 -13.31
N MET A 79 -14.52 8.53 -13.44
CA MET A 79 -13.34 7.69 -13.74
C MET A 79 -12.72 8.04 -15.09
N TYR A 80 -13.56 8.25 -16.11
CA TYR A 80 -13.13 8.69 -17.44
C TYR A 80 -12.40 10.04 -17.40
N LEU A 81 -12.94 11.02 -16.67
CA LEU A 81 -12.31 12.33 -16.50
C LEU A 81 -10.97 12.23 -15.76
N MET A 82 -10.89 11.42 -14.69
CA MET A 82 -9.65 11.15 -13.97
C MET A 82 -8.55 10.57 -14.88
N HIS A 83 -8.90 9.68 -15.82
CA HIS A 83 -7.93 9.15 -16.78
C HIS A 83 -7.40 10.24 -17.72
N LEU A 84 -8.27 11.10 -18.25
CA LEU A 84 -7.88 12.25 -19.08
C LEU A 84 -6.95 13.20 -18.31
N GLU A 85 -7.29 13.50 -17.07
CA GLU A 85 -6.51 14.34 -16.15
C GLU A 85 -5.10 13.79 -15.94
N ARG A 86 -4.98 12.51 -15.57
CA ARG A 86 -3.68 11.83 -15.38
C ARG A 86 -2.80 11.90 -16.62
N PHE A 87 -3.35 11.68 -17.81
CA PHE A 87 -2.55 11.67 -19.03
C PHE A 87 -1.99 13.03 -19.40
N LEU A 88 -2.77 14.09 -19.21
CA LEU A 88 -2.34 15.45 -19.55
C LEU A 88 -1.33 16.02 -18.54
N GLY A 89 -0.89 15.23 -17.56
CA GLY A 89 -0.14 15.74 -16.41
C GLY A 89 -0.99 16.66 -15.52
N HIS A 90 -2.30 16.75 -15.80
CA HIS A 90 -3.29 17.39 -14.94
C HIS A 90 -3.70 16.42 -13.84
N SER A 91 -2.77 15.78 -13.13
CA SER A 91 -3.07 15.28 -11.78
C SER A 91 -3.22 16.43 -10.77
N THR A 92 -3.32 17.67 -11.26
CA THR A 92 -3.53 18.89 -10.49
C THR A 92 -5.02 19.10 -10.23
N LYS A 93 -5.58 18.34 -9.29
CA LYS A 93 -6.70 18.82 -8.48
C LYS A 93 -6.21 18.78 -7.05
N GLU A 94 -5.66 19.90 -6.54
CA GLU A 94 -5.41 20.21 -5.11
C GLU A 94 -4.51 19.24 -4.31
N TYR A 95 -4.68 17.93 -4.45
CA TYR A 95 -3.98 16.81 -3.85
C TYR A 95 -2.45 16.91 -3.86
N HIS A 96 -1.81 17.33 -4.96
CA HIS A 96 -0.34 17.43 -4.99
C HIS A 96 0.23 18.58 -4.15
N ALA A 97 -0.59 19.59 -3.81
CA ALA A 97 -0.17 20.63 -2.87
C ALA A 97 -0.35 20.20 -1.40
N TRP A 98 -1.12 19.13 -1.14
CA TRP A 98 -1.46 18.64 0.20
C TRP A 98 -0.83 17.27 0.53
N VAL A 99 -0.29 16.57 -0.48
CA VAL A 99 0.44 15.30 -0.32
C VAL A 99 1.93 15.60 -0.45
N GLU A 100 2.62 15.62 0.68
CA GLU A 100 4.04 15.97 0.78
C GLU A 100 4.98 14.87 0.26
N THR A 101 4.54 13.61 0.22
CA THR A 101 5.45 12.47 0.00
C THR A 101 5.05 11.60 -1.20
N LYS A 102 6.03 11.37 -2.08
CA LYS A 102 6.00 10.29 -3.08
C LYS A 102 7.03 9.23 -2.71
N ASP A 103 6.76 7.98 -3.11
CA ASP A 103 7.70 6.86 -2.98
C ASP A 103 9.06 7.23 -3.61
N GLY A 104 10.15 7.11 -2.84
CA GLY A 104 11.52 7.39 -3.28
C GLY A 104 12.00 8.86 -3.18
N GLU A 105 11.10 9.82 -2.91
CA GLU A 105 11.48 11.23 -2.70
C GLU A 105 11.71 11.55 -1.20
N ALA A 106 11.16 10.77 -0.28
CA ALA A 106 11.36 10.93 1.16
C ALA A 106 12.75 10.44 1.61
N GLN A 107 13.46 11.24 2.40
CA GLN A 107 14.70 10.78 3.04
C GLN A 107 14.36 9.66 4.04
N LYS A 108 15.11 8.54 3.99
CA LYS A 108 15.00 7.48 5.01
C LYS A 108 15.45 8.04 6.36
N VAL A 109 14.48 8.37 7.21
CA VAL A 109 14.76 8.75 8.60
C VAL A 109 14.91 7.46 9.40
N LYS A 110 16.10 7.24 9.98
CA LYS A 110 16.31 6.09 10.86
C LYS A 110 15.53 6.31 12.17
N PRO A 111 14.75 5.33 12.65
CA PRO A 111 14.12 5.41 13.96
C PRO A 111 15.18 5.58 15.07
N LEU A 112 14.77 6.13 16.21
CA LEU A 112 15.64 6.29 17.37
C LEU A 112 16.06 4.94 17.98
N ALA A 113 15.21 3.93 17.88
CA ALA A 113 15.50 2.57 18.33
C ALA A 113 15.91 1.67 17.16
N ASP A 114 16.89 0.81 17.38
CA ASP A 114 17.24 -0.28 16.47
C ASP A 114 16.21 -1.40 16.65
N ILE A 115 15.35 -1.58 15.65
CA ILE A 115 14.26 -2.56 15.69
C ILE A 115 14.58 -3.69 14.71
N VAL A 116 14.48 -4.94 15.20
CA VAL A 116 14.43 -6.15 14.38
C VAL A 116 13.08 -6.84 14.54
N CYS A 117 12.57 -7.42 13.46
CA CYS A 117 11.34 -8.22 13.49
C CYS A 117 11.65 -9.71 13.26
N ILE A 118 10.95 -10.59 13.97
CA ILE A 118 11.09 -12.03 13.89
C ILE A 118 9.72 -12.61 13.54
N LEU A 119 9.63 -13.26 12.39
CA LEU A 119 8.41 -13.89 11.88
C LEU A 119 8.51 -15.39 12.09
N ASP A 120 7.95 -15.89 13.19
CA ASP A 120 7.98 -17.31 13.52
C ASP A 120 6.83 -18.07 12.86
N SER A 121 7.18 -18.90 11.88
CA SER A 121 6.27 -19.82 11.19
C SER A 121 4.98 -19.15 10.67
N ILE A 122 5.08 -17.91 10.18
CA ILE A 122 3.97 -17.19 9.54
C ILE A 122 3.58 -17.95 8.27
N ARG A 123 2.33 -18.39 8.17
CA ARG A 123 1.89 -19.27 7.08
C ARG A 123 1.61 -18.51 5.79
N SER A 124 1.02 -17.31 5.89
CA SER A 124 0.55 -16.57 4.73
C SER A 124 1.67 -15.76 4.08
N ALA A 125 2.05 -16.14 2.86
CA ALA A 125 2.99 -15.35 2.04
C ALA A 125 2.51 -13.90 1.80
N HIS A 126 1.20 -13.67 1.76
CA HIS A 126 0.64 -12.32 1.67
C HIS A 126 0.92 -11.52 2.95
N ASN A 127 0.73 -12.13 4.13
CA ASN A 127 1.05 -11.45 5.39
C ASN A 127 2.54 -11.15 5.49
N VAL A 128 3.41 -12.11 5.11
CA VAL A 128 4.87 -11.87 5.09
C VAL A 128 5.24 -10.68 4.20
N GLY A 129 4.72 -10.61 2.97
CA GLY A 129 5.00 -9.48 2.09
C GLY A 129 4.48 -8.15 2.63
N ALA A 130 3.29 -8.13 3.23
CA ALA A 130 2.76 -6.94 3.91
C ALA A 130 3.63 -6.53 5.12
N MET A 131 4.15 -7.50 5.87
CA MET A 131 5.00 -7.25 7.03
C MET A 131 6.39 -6.73 6.66
N ILE A 132 6.95 -7.21 5.54
CA ILE A 132 8.18 -6.67 4.94
C ILE A 132 7.99 -5.21 4.55
N ARG A 133 6.86 -4.90 3.89
CA ARG A 133 6.53 -3.53 3.52
C ARG A 133 6.38 -2.62 4.73
N ASN A 134 5.65 -3.06 5.76
CA ASN A 134 5.52 -2.30 7.01
C ASN A 134 6.88 -2.05 7.66
N ALA A 135 7.72 -3.09 7.74
CA ALA A 135 9.04 -3.00 8.34
C ALA A 135 9.92 -1.97 7.62
N GLU A 136 9.91 -1.95 6.28
CA GLU A 136 10.62 -0.94 5.49
C GLU A 136 10.09 0.47 5.75
N CYS A 137 8.75 0.65 5.72
CA CYS A 137 8.11 1.95 5.97
C CYS A 137 8.40 2.51 7.38
N PHE A 138 8.63 1.63 8.37
CA PHE A 138 8.96 2.00 9.74
C PHE A 138 10.46 1.96 10.06
N GLY A 139 11.33 1.75 9.06
CA GLY A 139 12.78 1.78 9.26
C GLY A 139 13.34 0.66 10.13
N VAL A 140 12.70 -0.52 10.13
CA VAL A 140 13.22 -1.74 10.76
C VAL A 140 14.55 -2.11 10.10
N GLU A 141 15.55 -2.42 10.92
CA GLU A 141 16.92 -2.72 10.46
C GLU A 141 16.97 -4.05 9.72
N LYS A 142 16.34 -5.08 10.31
CA LYS A 142 16.43 -6.46 9.82
C LYS A 142 15.20 -7.27 10.18
N MET A 143 14.85 -8.19 9.28
CA MET A 143 13.82 -9.20 9.53
C MET A 143 14.40 -10.62 9.55
N TYR A 144 13.95 -11.42 10.51
CA TYR A 144 14.22 -12.84 10.59
C TYR A 144 12.97 -13.62 10.18
N LEU A 145 13.11 -14.51 9.21
CA LEU A 145 12.05 -15.41 8.75
C LEU A 145 12.35 -16.80 9.29
N CYS A 146 11.56 -17.24 10.28
CA CYS A 146 11.85 -18.46 11.04
C CYS A 146 10.92 -19.62 10.69
N GLY A 147 11.45 -20.84 10.77
CA GLY A 147 10.68 -22.07 10.60
C GLY A 147 9.97 -22.14 9.25
N LEU A 148 8.64 -22.24 9.25
CA LEU A 148 7.83 -22.42 8.04
C LEU A 148 7.52 -21.12 7.28
N THR A 149 8.06 -19.98 7.73
CA THR A 149 7.78 -18.67 7.12
C THR A 149 8.24 -18.60 5.66
N PRO A 150 7.35 -18.26 4.70
CA PRO A 150 7.73 -18.06 3.30
C PRO A 150 8.86 -17.04 3.15
N LYS A 151 9.91 -17.42 2.43
CA LYS A 151 11.06 -16.57 2.14
C LYS A 151 10.67 -15.44 1.18
N ALA A 152 11.41 -14.34 1.20
CA ALA A 152 11.14 -13.21 0.31
C ALA A 152 11.32 -13.46 -1.18
N THR A 153 11.97 -14.57 -1.56
CA THR A 153 12.01 -15.02 -2.96
C THR A 153 10.68 -15.61 -3.44
N HIS A 154 9.71 -15.85 -2.55
CA HIS A 154 8.42 -16.41 -2.89
C HIS A 154 7.58 -15.40 -3.71
N PRO A 155 7.01 -15.77 -4.88
CA PRO A 155 6.34 -14.81 -5.77
C PRO A 155 5.21 -14.00 -5.13
N SER A 156 4.43 -14.62 -4.24
CA SER A 156 3.34 -13.94 -3.52
C SER A 156 3.85 -12.93 -2.47
N VAL A 157 5.03 -13.20 -1.89
CA VAL A 157 5.70 -12.27 -0.96
C VAL A 157 6.14 -11.03 -1.74
N ILE A 158 6.87 -11.22 -2.85
CA ILE A 158 7.34 -10.14 -3.74
C ILE A 158 6.16 -9.28 -4.21
N LYS A 159 5.07 -9.92 -4.66
CA LYS A 159 3.88 -9.21 -5.14
C LYS A 159 3.26 -8.29 -4.08
N THR A 160 3.34 -8.66 -2.80
CA THR A 160 2.72 -7.89 -1.72
C THR A 160 3.71 -6.90 -1.08
N ALA A 161 4.99 -7.24 -1.04
CA ALA A 161 6.07 -6.39 -0.54
C ALA A 161 6.36 -5.19 -1.45
N MET A 162 6.02 -5.28 -2.75
CA MET A 162 6.09 -4.17 -3.70
C MET A 162 7.49 -3.55 -3.85
N GLY A 163 8.55 -4.36 -3.78
CA GLY A 163 9.94 -3.92 -3.92
C GLY A 163 10.65 -3.70 -2.57
N CYS A 164 9.92 -3.54 -1.47
CA CYS A 164 10.49 -3.39 -0.13
C CYS A 164 11.33 -4.62 0.28
N GLU A 165 11.09 -5.79 -0.33
CA GLU A 165 11.88 -7.00 -0.04
C GLU A 165 13.35 -6.89 -0.44
N LYS A 166 13.70 -5.91 -1.29
CA LYS A 166 15.08 -5.62 -1.71
C LYS A 166 15.73 -4.55 -0.84
N GLU A 167 14.93 -3.78 -0.12
CA GLU A 167 15.36 -2.62 0.66
C GLU A 167 15.69 -2.99 2.10
N ILE A 168 14.97 -3.96 2.67
CA ILE A 168 15.17 -4.41 4.05
C ILE A 168 16.02 -5.69 4.10
N GLN A 169 17.03 -5.71 4.97
CA GLN A 169 17.83 -6.90 5.20
C GLN A 169 16.98 -8.01 5.82
N GLN A 170 17.14 -9.23 5.29
CA GLN A 170 16.41 -10.39 5.77
C GLN A 170 17.35 -11.57 5.96
N GLU A 171 17.05 -12.39 6.96
CA GLU A 171 17.76 -13.64 7.22
C GLU A 171 16.76 -14.76 7.50
N TYR A 172 17.05 -15.96 7.01
CA TYR A 172 16.27 -17.14 7.33
C TYR A 172 16.95 -17.90 8.47
N CYS A 173 16.19 -18.25 9.51
CA CYS A 173 16.67 -19.10 10.60
C CYS A 173 15.75 -20.31 10.75
N GLU A 174 16.31 -21.51 10.86
CA GLU A 174 15.49 -22.71 11.01
C GLU A 174 14.80 -22.77 12.38
N ASP A 175 15.53 -22.48 13.44
CA ASP A 175 15.04 -22.42 14.82
C ASP A 175 15.12 -20.99 15.37
N VAL A 176 14.03 -20.56 15.98
CA VAL A 176 13.90 -19.23 16.57
C VAL A 176 14.52 -19.14 17.96
N ILE A 177 14.60 -20.23 18.73
CA ILE A 177 15.10 -20.18 20.11
C ILE A 177 16.57 -19.75 20.19
N PRO A 178 17.50 -20.33 19.40
CA PRO A 178 18.89 -19.87 19.39
C PRO A 178 19.02 -18.41 18.96
N LEU A 179 18.17 -17.97 18.02
CA LEU A 179 18.13 -16.58 17.56
C LEU A 179 17.72 -15.63 18.69
N LEU A 180 16.67 -15.96 19.46
CA LEU A 180 16.24 -15.15 20.60
C LEU A 180 17.35 -15.02 21.66
N VAL A 181 18.07 -16.10 21.93
CA VAL A 181 19.21 -16.07 22.86
C VAL A 181 20.34 -15.19 22.31
N SER A 182 20.67 -15.28 21.02
CA SER A 182 21.70 -14.43 20.40
C SER A 182 21.34 -12.95 20.49
N LEU A 183 20.11 -12.58 20.09
CA LEU A 183 19.66 -11.18 20.10
C LEU A 183 19.68 -10.60 21.51
N LYS A 184 19.30 -11.39 22.53
CA LYS A 184 19.44 -10.98 23.94
C LYS A 184 20.88 -10.70 24.33
N ASN A 185 21.82 -11.57 23.94
CA ASN A 185 23.25 -11.35 24.18
C ASN A 185 23.79 -10.11 23.46
N GLU A 186 23.17 -9.71 22.35
CA GLU A 186 23.48 -8.49 21.60
C GLU A 186 22.82 -7.22 22.18
N GLY A 187 22.06 -7.37 23.28
CA GLY A 187 21.43 -6.30 24.03
C GLY A 187 20.00 -5.95 23.59
N TYR A 188 19.37 -6.77 22.75
CA TYR A 188 17.97 -6.57 22.39
C TYR A 188 17.03 -6.96 23.52
N THR A 189 16.00 -6.15 23.76
CA THR A 189 14.83 -6.54 24.55
C THR A 189 13.83 -7.26 23.63
N VAL A 190 13.49 -8.50 23.95
CA VAL A 190 12.58 -9.33 23.15
C VAL A 190 11.13 -9.13 23.60
N TYR A 191 10.32 -8.58 22.71
CA TYR A 191 8.87 -8.43 22.90
C TYR A 191 8.11 -9.49 22.10
N GLY A 192 7.37 -10.35 22.79
CA GLY A 192 6.42 -11.26 22.18
C GLY A 192 5.07 -10.60 21.98
N VAL A 193 4.60 -10.53 20.73
CA VAL A 193 3.29 -9.96 20.40
C VAL A 193 2.24 -11.07 20.41
N GLU A 194 1.58 -11.23 21.55
CA GLU A 194 0.62 -12.32 21.77
C GLU A 194 -0.47 -11.94 22.78
N THR A 195 -1.67 -12.49 22.59
CA THR A 195 -2.83 -12.36 23.48
C THR A 195 -2.73 -13.22 24.75
N ALA A 196 -1.52 -13.32 25.32
CA ALA A 196 -1.25 -14.09 26.51
C ALA A 196 -1.88 -13.45 27.77
N LYS A 197 -2.21 -14.27 28.77
CA LYS A 197 -2.83 -13.80 30.04
C LYS A 197 -2.01 -12.71 30.74
N LYS A 198 -0.67 -12.78 30.66
CA LYS A 198 0.27 -11.85 31.29
C LYS A 198 0.76 -10.76 30.34
N ALA A 199 0.23 -10.67 29.12
CA ALA A 199 0.65 -9.65 28.18
C ALA A 199 0.13 -8.28 28.61
N ARG A 200 1.06 -7.32 28.72
CA ARG A 200 0.80 -5.90 28.99
C ARG A 200 0.11 -5.26 27.78
N LEU A 201 -0.70 -4.23 27.99
CA LEU A 201 -1.29 -3.50 26.87
C LEU A 201 -0.20 -2.67 26.19
N LEU A 202 -0.18 -2.67 24.86
CA LEU A 202 0.85 -1.97 24.07
C LEU A 202 1.00 -0.50 24.49
N HIS A 203 -0.12 0.20 24.70
CA HIS A 203 -0.12 1.61 25.08
C HIS A 203 0.40 1.88 26.50
N GLU A 204 0.52 0.86 27.35
CA GLU A 204 1.13 0.99 28.67
C GLU A 204 2.66 0.89 28.58
N VAL A 205 3.24 0.51 27.44
CA VAL A 205 4.70 0.39 27.27
C VAL A 205 5.30 1.78 27.05
N ASP A 206 5.63 2.46 28.14
CA ASP A 206 6.16 3.84 28.12
C ASP A 206 7.66 3.88 27.81
N GLN A 207 8.42 2.91 28.32
CA GLN A 207 9.85 2.82 28.11
C GLN A 207 10.13 2.05 26.82
N LYS A 208 10.74 2.74 25.85
CA LYS A 208 11.16 2.17 24.57
C LYS A 208 12.67 1.91 24.62
N PRO A 209 13.12 0.64 24.71
CA PRO A 209 14.54 0.31 24.70
C PRO A 209 15.22 0.79 23.42
N GLN A 210 16.54 1.01 23.48
CA GLN A 210 17.33 1.37 22.30
C GLN A 210 17.41 0.23 21.26
N LYS A 211 17.33 -1.03 21.71
CA LYS A 211 17.33 -2.22 20.86
C LYS A 211 16.12 -3.11 21.14
N ILE A 212 15.30 -3.33 20.13
CA ILE A 212 14.01 -4.01 20.26
C ILE A 212 13.92 -5.16 19.26
N ALA A 213 13.64 -6.36 19.76
CA ALA A 213 13.34 -7.52 18.93
C ALA A 213 11.86 -7.87 19.06
N LEU A 214 11.09 -7.70 17.99
CA LEU A 214 9.66 -7.97 17.95
C LEU A 214 9.40 -9.34 17.34
N ILE A 215 8.87 -10.29 18.11
CA ILE A 215 8.50 -11.62 17.61
C ILE A 215 6.99 -11.75 17.44
N LEU A 216 6.57 -12.19 16.25
CA LEU A 216 5.19 -12.47 15.89
C LEU A 216 5.06 -13.90 15.39
N GLY A 217 3.99 -14.58 15.80
CA GLY A 217 3.80 -16.00 15.56
C GLY A 217 2.75 -16.32 14.50
N ASN A 218 2.63 -17.62 14.23
CA ASN A 218 1.69 -18.21 13.28
C ASN A 218 0.25 -17.70 13.48
N GLU A 219 -0.48 -17.47 12.38
CA GLU A 219 -1.82 -16.86 12.44
C GLU A 219 -2.88 -17.71 13.15
N GLN A 220 -2.67 -19.02 13.24
CA GLN A 220 -3.59 -19.95 13.90
C GLN A 220 -3.11 -20.35 15.29
N PHE A 221 -1.81 -20.60 15.44
CA PHE A 221 -1.25 -21.16 16.67
C PHE A 221 -0.59 -20.12 17.57
N GLY A 222 -0.38 -18.90 17.08
CA GLY A 222 0.34 -17.86 17.80
C GLY A 222 1.80 -18.25 18.04
N LEU A 223 2.36 -17.71 19.12
CA LEU A 223 3.69 -18.09 19.61
C LEU A 223 3.63 -19.34 20.49
N SER A 224 4.60 -20.24 20.32
CA SER A 224 4.72 -21.43 21.18
C SER A 224 5.02 -21.04 22.63
N LEU A 225 4.64 -21.91 23.59
CA LEU A 225 4.93 -21.67 25.00
C LEU A 225 6.42 -21.49 25.29
N ASP A 226 7.29 -22.17 24.56
CA ASP A 226 8.73 -22.04 24.76
C ASP A 226 9.25 -20.71 24.23
N ILE A 227 8.73 -20.20 23.12
CA ILE A 227 9.03 -18.85 22.65
C ILE A 227 8.56 -17.79 23.66
N LEU A 228 7.35 -17.94 24.19
CA LEU A 228 6.80 -17.01 25.18
C LEU A 228 7.66 -16.92 26.44
N LYS A 229 8.29 -18.03 26.87
CA LYS A 229 9.23 -18.04 28.01
C LYS A 229 10.56 -17.35 27.71
N HIS A 230 10.94 -17.24 26.45
CA HIS A 230 12.17 -16.57 26.02
C HIS A 230 11.98 -15.08 25.74
N CYS A 231 10.74 -14.59 25.67
CA CYS A 231 10.44 -13.16 25.59
C CYS A 231 10.74 -12.47 26.94
N ASP A 232 11.30 -11.26 26.90
CA ASP A 232 11.47 -10.42 28.10
C ASP A 232 10.13 -9.82 28.51
N GLU A 233 9.35 -9.38 27.53
CA GLU A 233 8.06 -8.76 27.70
C GLU A 233 7.04 -9.38 26.74
N LEU A 234 5.79 -9.48 27.18
CA LEU A 234 4.68 -9.87 26.32
C LEU A 234 3.73 -8.69 26.19
N ILE A 235 3.37 -8.36 24.96
CA ILE A 235 2.53 -7.20 24.64
C ILE A 235 1.33 -7.62 23.79
N LYS A 236 0.20 -6.95 24.02
CA LYS A 236 -1.01 -7.13 23.23
C LYS A 236 -1.67 -5.79 22.90
N ILE A 237 -2.38 -5.77 21.78
CA ILE A 237 -3.20 -4.62 21.39
C ILE A 237 -4.56 -4.74 22.08
N GLN A 238 -5.01 -3.66 22.71
CA GLN A 238 -6.35 -3.59 23.28
C GLN A 238 -7.39 -3.68 22.16
N THR A 239 -8.33 -4.61 22.29
CA THR A 239 -9.48 -4.77 21.39
C THR A 239 -10.78 -4.67 22.18
N PHE A 240 -11.86 -4.25 21.53
CA PHE A 240 -13.17 -4.01 22.17
C PHE A 240 -14.33 -4.77 21.50
N GLY A 241 -14.08 -5.41 20.36
CA GLY A 241 -15.09 -6.19 19.64
C GLY A 241 -15.19 -7.64 20.11
N SER A 242 -16.03 -8.42 19.43
CA SER A 242 -16.18 -9.86 19.69
C SER A 242 -14.98 -10.70 19.24
N LYS A 243 -14.15 -10.16 18.34
CA LYS A 243 -12.88 -10.76 17.93
C LYS A 243 -11.78 -10.30 18.86
N ASN A 244 -10.97 -11.25 19.32
CA ASN A 244 -9.89 -11.04 20.28
C ASN A 244 -8.51 -10.84 19.62
N SER A 245 -8.43 -10.85 18.29
CA SER A 245 -7.18 -10.69 17.54
C SER A 245 -7.37 -9.94 16.22
N LEU A 246 -6.28 -9.35 15.75
CA LEU A 246 -6.16 -8.69 14.44
C LEU A 246 -5.34 -9.55 13.48
N ASN A 247 -5.40 -9.24 12.19
CA ASN A 247 -4.48 -9.80 11.22
C ASN A 247 -3.02 -9.49 11.63
N VAL A 248 -2.12 -10.48 11.55
CA VAL A 248 -0.74 -10.36 12.06
C VAL A 248 0.06 -9.23 11.40
N ALA A 249 -0.16 -8.93 10.12
CA ALA A 249 0.52 -7.82 9.45
C ALA A 249 0.01 -6.46 9.95
N ILE A 250 -1.29 -6.34 10.22
CA ILE A 250 -1.89 -5.14 10.84
C ILE A 250 -1.36 -4.98 12.26
N THR A 251 -1.33 -6.06 13.04
CA THR A 251 -0.77 -6.08 14.40
C THR A 251 0.67 -5.56 14.40
N GLN A 252 1.53 -6.07 13.51
CA GLN A 252 2.91 -5.62 13.39
C GLN A 252 3.01 -4.13 13.06
N GLY A 253 2.20 -3.62 12.12
CA GLY A 253 2.20 -2.20 11.78
C GLY A 253 1.84 -1.30 12.98
N ILE A 254 0.84 -1.69 13.77
CA ILE A 254 0.45 -0.94 14.99
C ILE A 254 1.57 -0.95 16.03
N VAL A 255 2.18 -2.12 16.27
CA VAL A 255 3.28 -2.25 17.24
C VAL A 255 4.51 -1.47 16.79
N LEU A 256 4.88 -1.54 15.51
CA LEU A 256 5.99 -0.77 14.96
C LEU A 256 5.74 0.73 15.12
N GLN A 257 4.55 1.23 14.74
CA GLN A 257 4.22 2.64 14.92
C GLN A 257 4.31 3.09 16.39
N HIS A 258 3.92 2.24 17.34
CA HIS A 258 4.09 2.55 18.77
C HIS A 258 5.57 2.74 19.12
N PHE A 259 6.45 1.83 18.71
CA PHE A 259 7.87 1.89 19.04
C PHE A 259 8.67 2.93 18.25
N THR A 260 8.25 3.29 17.03
CA THR A 260 8.95 4.28 16.19
C THR A 260 8.42 5.71 16.34
N SER A 261 7.20 5.88 16.86
CA SER A 261 6.70 7.21 17.21
C SER A 261 7.60 7.86 18.25
N HIS A 262 7.93 9.13 18.03
CA HIS A 262 8.72 9.92 18.98
C HIS A 262 7.85 10.17 20.22
N SER A 263 8.39 9.86 21.41
CA SER A 263 7.88 10.37 22.68
C SER A 263 8.53 11.71 22.98
#